data_AF-A0A8X7Y474-F1
#
_entry.id   AF-A0A8X7Y474-F1
#
_cell.length_a   1.000
_cell.length_b   1.000
_cell.length_c   1.000
_cell.angle_alpha   90.00
_cell.angle_beta   90.00
_cell.angle_gamma   90.00
#
_symmetry.space_group_name_H-M   'P 1'
#
loop_
_entity.id
_entity.type
_entity.pdbx_description
1 polymer ?
#
loop_
_entity_poly.entity_id
_entity_poly.type
_entity_poly.pdbx_seq_one_letter_code
_entity_poly.pdbx_strand_id
1 'polypeptide(L)'
;MQYIGHLKERSLKDQMAKDPTEVIRKAVLRMLPRNKLRDDRDRKLRIFPDSEHPFADRPLEPYAMPPRKVREMRPRARRAMVRAQKKAEQQEQGGNDKRKGKKREVEAELTE
;
A
#
# COMPACT_ATOMS: atom_id res chain seq x y z
N MET A 1 -9.22 -29.71 -20.10
CA MET A 1 -9.31 -28.67 -21.15
C MET A 1 -10.07 -27.49 -20.58
N GLN A 2 -9.60 -26.28 -20.81
CA GLN A 2 -10.14 -25.07 -20.21
C GLN A 2 -10.97 -24.33 -21.28
N TYR A 3 -12.29 -24.16 -21.07
CA TYR A 3 -13.29 -23.66 -22.06
C TYR A 3 -13.40 -22.13 -22.20
N ILE A 4 -13.40 -21.58 -23.42
CA ILE A 4 -13.50 -20.13 -23.69
C ILE A 4 -14.56 -19.47 -22.77
N GLY A 5 -14.15 -18.49 -21.95
CA GLY A 5 -15.01 -17.82 -20.96
C GLY A 5 -14.83 -18.24 -19.49
N HIS A 6 -13.91 -19.17 -19.18
CA HIS A 6 -13.68 -19.70 -17.82
C HIS A 6 -12.91 -18.79 -16.84
N LEU A 7 -12.74 -17.48 -17.11
CA LEU A 7 -11.94 -16.61 -16.25
C LEU A 7 -12.64 -16.44 -14.89
N LYS A 8 -11.98 -16.86 -13.81
CA LYS A 8 -12.51 -16.74 -12.44
C LYS A 8 -11.69 -15.73 -11.67
N GLU A 9 -12.35 -14.68 -11.24
CA GLU A 9 -11.76 -13.64 -10.40
C GLU A 9 -12.38 -13.69 -9.00
N ARG A 10 -11.60 -13.24 -8.01
CA ARG A 10 -12.04 -13.17 -6.62
C ARG A 10 -11.32 -12.03 -5.92
N SER A 11 -12.05 -11.28 -5.09
CA SER A 11 -11.44 -10.23 -4.27
C SER A 11 -10.60 -10.82 -3.14
N LEU A 12 -9.63 -10.05 -2.64
CA LEU A 12 -8.84 -10.47 -1.47
C LEU A 12 -9.73 -10.71 -0.25
N LYS A 13 -10.75 -9.87 -0.04
CA LYS A 13 -11.70 -9.98 1.08
C LYS A 13 -12.41 -11.33 1.05
N ASP A 14 -12.90 -11.74 -0.11
CA ASP A 14 -13.61 -13.02 -0.26
C ASP A 14 -12.67 -14.21 -0.07
N GLN A 15 -11.41 -14.09 -0.52
CA GLN A 15 -10.42 -15.14 -0.33
C GLN A 15 -10.01 -15.27 1.14
N MET A 16 -9.87 -14.16 1.86
CA MET A 16 -9.58 -14.16 3.30
C MET A 16 -10.71 -14.79 4.12
N ALA A 17 -11.97 -14.57 3.73
CA ALA A 17 -13.12 -15.17 4.40
C ALA A 17 -13.24 -16.69 4.16
N LYS A 18 -12.76 -17.17 3.01
CA LYS A 18 -12.77 -18.60 2.67
C LYS A 18 -11.58 -19.31 3.30
N ASP A 19 -10.38 -18.95 2.85
CA ASP A 19 -9.13 -19.63 3.21
C ASP A 19 -7.99 -18.60 3.28
N PRO A 20 -7.75 -18.01 4.46
CA PRO A 20 -6.67 -17.01 4.62
C PRO A 20 -5.29 -17.64 4.40
N THR A 21 -5.13 -18.94 4.66
CA THR A 21 -3.89 -19.70 4.44
C THR A 21 -3.43 -19.68 2.99
N GLU A 22 -4.36 -19.74 2.03
CA GLU A 22 -4.00 -19.73 0.61
C GLU A 22 -3.41 -18.40 0.16
N VAL A 23 -3.84 -17.28 0.76
CA VAL A 23 -3.34 -15.95 0.42
C VAL A 23 -1.84 -15.88 0.67
N ILE A 24 -1.42 -16.30 1.87
CA ILE A 24 -0.02 -16.27 2.29
C ILE A 24 0.80 -17.30 1.48
N ARG A 25 0.29 -18.52 1.31
CA ARG A 25 0.98 -19.56 0.51
C ARG A 25 1.23 -19.08 -0.92
N LYS A 26 0.21 -18.53 -1.58
CA LYS A 26 0.33 -18.00 -2.96
C LYS A 26 1.30 -16.83 -3.04
N ALA A 27 1.32 -15.95 -2.04
CA ALA A 27 2.27 -14.84 -1.98
C ALA A 27 3.71 -15.34 -1.90
N VAL A 28 4.01 -16.23 -0.94
CA VAL A 28 5.36 -16.79 -0.76
C VAL A 28 5.81 -17.59 -1.99
N LEU A 29 4.92 -18.41 -2.56
CA LEU A 29 5.21 -19.19 -3.77
C LEU A 29 5.63 -18.30 -4.94
N ARG A 30 5.01 -17.12 -5.08
CA ARG A 30 5.33 -16.14 -6.14
C ARG A 30 6.59 -15.33 -5.85
N MET A 31 7.04 -15.25 -4.60
CA MET A 31 8.31 -14.61 -4.21
C MET A 31 9.51 -15.56 -4.35
N LEU A 32 9.28 -16.87 -4.40
CA LEU A 32 10.34 -17.86 -4.61
C LEU A 32 10.83 -17.87 -6.08
N PRO A 33 12.12 -18.17 -6.33
CA PRO A 33 12.65 -18.34 -7.68
C PRO A 33 11.86 -19.41 -8.46
N ARG A 34 11.50 -19.10 -9.70
CA ARG A 34 10.73 -20.03 -10.55
C ARG A 34 11.65 -21.09 -11.14
N ASN A 35 11.89 -22.15 -10.38
CA ASN A 35 12.65 -23.34 -10.79
C ASN A 35 11.94 -24.63 -10.37
N LYS A 36 12.51 -25.80 -10.73
CA LYS A 36 11.94 -27.12 -10.39
C LYS A 36 11.88 -27.40 -8.87
N LEU A 37 12.76 -26.77 -8.09
CA LEU A 37 12.81 -26.91 -6.63
C LEU A 37 11.80 -26.02 -5.90
N ARG A 38 11.08 -25.15 -6.62
CA ARG A 38 10.11 -24.24 -6.02
C ARG A 38 9.01 -25.01 -5.28
N ASP A 39 8.49 -26.06 -5.90
CA ASP A 39 7.39 -26.85 -5.35
C ASP A 39 7.88 -27.67 -4.13
N ASP A 40 9.13 -28.15 -4.17
CA ASP A 40 9.75 -28.82 -3.02
C ASP A 40 10.02 -27.88 -1.85
N ARG A 41 10.30 -26.59 -2.11
CA ARG A 41 10.39 -25.57 -1.06
C ARG A 41 9.02 -25.23 -0.47
N ASP A 42 7.99 -25.11 -1.30
CA ASP A 42 6.61 -24.85 -0.83
C ASP A 42 6.08 -25.97 0.07
N ARG A 43 6.45 -27.23 -0.21
CA ARG A 43 6.12 -28.39 0.63
C ARG A 43 6.67 -28.30 2.06
N LYS A 44 7.75 -27.53 2.29
CA LYS A 44 8.31 -27.30 3.63
C LYS A 44 7.53 -26.24 4.42
N LEU A 45 6.72 -25.42 3.75
CA LEU A 45 5.94 -24.37 4.39
C LEU A 45 4.61 -24.91 4.94
N ARG A 46 4.40 -24.74 6.25
CA ARG A 46 3.15 -25.06 6.96
C ARG A 46 2.59 -23.78 7.57
N ILE A 47 1.31 -23.52 7.33
CA ILE A 47 0.61 -22.30 7.72
C ILE A 47 -0.66 -22.74 8.41
N PHE A 48 -0.93 -22.15 9.56
CA PHE A 48 -2.14 -22.35 10.34
C PHE A 48 -2.88 -21.01 10.44
N PRO A 49 -4.22 -21.01 10.34
CA PRO A 49 -5.01 -19.79 10.48
C PRO A 49 -4.98 -19.25 11.92
N ASP A 50 -4.90 -20.17 12.89
CA ASP A 50 -4.89 -19.88 14.31
C ASP A 50 -3.48 -19.92 14.89
N SER A 51 -3.37 -19.58 16.18
CA SER A 51 -2.10 -19.57 16.92
C SER A 51 -1.63 -20.98 17.32
N GLU A 52 -2.49 -21.99 17.21
CA GLU A 52 -2.16 -23.37 17.58
C GLU A 52 -1.52 -24.13 16.40
N HIS A 53 -0.49 -24.92 16.70
CA HIS A 53 0.17 -25.78 15.72
C HIS A 53 0.49 -27.17 16.31
N PRO A 54 0.40 -28.25 15.52
CA PRO A 54 0.67 -29.62 15.98
C PRO A 54 2.17 -29.93 16.16
N PHE A 55 3.07 -28.98 15.91
CA PHE A 55 4.53 -29.21 15.94
C PHE A 55 5.17 -29.09 17.33
N ALA A 56 4.45 -29.43 18.41
CA ALA A 56 4.95 -29.32 19.77
C ALA A 56 6.19 -30.19 20.05
N ASP A 57 6.33 -31.31 19.34
CA ASP A 57 7.41 -32.29 19.57
C ASP A 57 8.78 -31.84 19.03
N ARG A 58 8.83 -30.78 18.21
CA ARG A 58 10.06 -30.31 17.56
C ARG A 58 10.57 -29.06 18.27
N PRO A 59 11.89 -28.87 18.40
CA PRO A 59 12.43 -27.60 18.87
C PRO A 59 12.11 -26.50 17.86
N LEU A 60 11.29 -25.53 18.24
CA LEU A 60 10.95 -24.36 17.43
C LEU A 60 11.81 -23.17 17.86
N GLU A 61 12.54 -22.60 16.92
CA GLU A 61 13.21 -21.31 17.14
C GLU A 61 12.27 -20.18 16.69
N PRO A 62 11.90 -19.25 17.59
CA PRO A 62 11.06 -18.12 17.24
C PRO A 62 11.84 -17.16 16.33
N TYR A 63 11.32 -16.92 15.13
CA TYR A 63 11.92 -15.99 14.17
C TYR A 63 11.44 -14.56 14.42
N ALA A 64 12.34 -13.68 14.84
CA ALA A 64 12.10 -12.24 14.90
C ALA A 64 12.56 -11.57 13.59
N MET A 65 11.71 -10.70 13.02
CA MET A 65 12.08 -9.96 11.82
C MET A 65 13.22 -8.97 12.14
N PRO A 66 14.27 -8.87 11.29
CA PRO A 66 15.33 -7.91 11.51
C PRO A 66 14.80 -6.47 11.52
N PRO A 67 15.42 -5.56 12.31
CA PRO A 67 14.97 -4.18 12.43
C PRO A 67 15.10 -3.48 11.08
N ARG A 68 13.96 -3.11 10.48
CA ARG A 68 13.93 -2.35 9.23
C ARG A 68 13.94 -0.86 9.56
N LYS A 69 14.86 -0.11 8.96
CA LYS A 69 14.83 1.37 9.02
C LYS A 69 13.72 1.87 8.09
N VAL A 70 12.49 1.88 8.58
CA VAL A 70 11.35 2.41 7.82
C VAL A 70 11.55 3.91 7.66
N ARG A 71 11.56 4.39 6.42
CA ARG A 71 11.54 5.82 6.14
C ARG A 71 10.19 6.35 6.60
N GLU A 72 10.20 7.22 7.60
CA GLU A 72 8.98 7.88 8.08
C GLU A 72 8.24 8.53 6.90
N MET A 73 6.95 8.20 6.76
CA MET A 73 6.08 8.86 5.80
C MET A 73 6.08 10.36 6.10
N ARG A 74 6.25 11.19 5.04
CA ARG A 74 6.25 12.67 5.07
C ARG A 74 5.52 13.20 6.32
N PRO A 75 6.21 13.76 7.32
CA PRO A 75 5.59 14.13 8.57
C PRO A 75 4.53 15.19 8.29
N ARG A 76 3.25 14.78 8.33
CA ARG A 76 2.10 15.67 8.11
C ARG A 76 2.19 16.87 9.05
N ALA A 77 2.70 16.65 10.27
CA ALA A 77 2.98 17.69 11.25
C ALA A 77 3.96 18.76 10.73
N ARG A 78 5.16 18.40 10.23
CA ARG A 78 6.12 19.39 9.69
C ARG A 78 5.53 20.14 8.50
N ARG A 79 4.79 19.45 7.63
CA ARG A 79 4.19 20.08 6.45
C ARG A 79 3.00 20.98 6.80
N ALA A 80 2.24 20.64 7.84
CA ALA A 80 1.18 21.47 8.40
C ALA A 80 1.76 22.70 9.11
N MET A 81 2.84 22.56 9.88
CA MET A 81 3.56 23.67 10.51
C MET A 81 4.14 24.63 9.47
N VAL A 82 4.80 24.12 8.43
CA VAL A 82 5.33 24.96 7.33
C VAL A 82 4.20 25.69 6.60
N ARG A 83 3.04 25.04 6.41
CA ARG A 83 1.86 25.69 5.82
C ARG A 83 1.25 26.74 6.75
N ALA A 84 1.23 26.50 8.06
CA ALA A 84 0.75 27.45 9.05
C ALA A 84 1.67 28.67 9.15
N GLN A 85 3.00 28.45 9.19
CA GLN A 85 4.02 29.50 9.17
C GLN A 85 3.92 30.35 7.90
N LYS A 86 3.88 29.71 6.72
CA LYS A 86 3.75 30.43 5.45
C LYS A 86 2.44 31.22 5.35
N LYS A 87 1.34 30.73 5.94
CA LYS A 87 0.05 31.44 6.01
C LYS A 87 0.12 32.62 6.99
N ALA A 88 0.80 32.47 8.12
CA ALA A 88 1.03 33.54 9.09
C ALA A 88 1.94 34.63 8.53
N GLU A 89 3.05 34.27 7.88
CA GLU A 89 3.95 35.19 7.18
C GLU A 89 3.23 35.97 6.07
N GLN A 90 2.33 35.31 5.32
CA GLN A 90 1.48 35.99 4.32
C GLN A 90 0.43 36.92 4.95
N GLN A 91 -0.03 36.65 6.17
CA GLN A 91 -0.93 37.55 6.91
C GLN A 91 -0.19 38.77 7.45
N GLU A 92 1.06 38.62 7.89
CA GLU A 92 1.90 39.76 8.30
C GLU A 92 2.40 40.59 7.11
N GLN A 93 2.69 39.96 5.98
CA GLN A 93 3.01 40.65 4.72
C GLN A 93 1.78 41.24 4.01
N GLY A 94 0.57 40.83 4.39
CA GLY A 94 -0.71 41.33 3.88
C GLY A 94 -1.10 42.74 4.35
N GLY A 95 -0.19 43.45 5.02
CA GLY A 95 -0.37 44.83 5.50
C GLY A 95 0.05 45.93 4.52
N ASN A 96 0.51 45.63 3.30
CA ASN A 96 0.86 46.70 2.36
C ASN A 96 0.84 46.26 0.88
N ASP A 97 -0.31 46.35 0.22
CA ASP A 97 -0.40 46.97 -1.11
C ASP A 97 -1.86 47.14 -1.56
N LYS A 98 -2.38 48.37 -1.41
CA LYS A 98 -3.46 48.85 -2.27
C LYS A 98 -2.88 49.00 -3.68
N ARG A 99 -3.16 48.08 -4.60
CA ARG A 99 -3.07 48.30 -6.06
C ARG A 99 -3.95 47.27 -6.79
N LYS A 100 -5.18 47.67 -7.13
CA LYS A 100 -5.58 48.18 -8.46
C LYS A 100 -5.82 47.04 -9.44
N GLY A 101 -7.10 46.77 -9.68
CA GLY A 101 -7.56 45.72 -10.58
C GLY A 101 -7.11 45.90 -12.03
N LYS A 102 -7.10 44.79 -12.77
CA LYS A 102 -7.24 44.81 -14.23
C LYS A 102 -7.87 43.50 -14.71
N LYS A 103 -9.00 43.68 -15.39
CA LYS A 103 -9.84 42.72 -16.12
C LYS A 103 -9.05 41.66 -16.89
N ARG A 104 -9.61 40.46 -16.94
CA ARG A 104 -9.55 39.56 -18.10
C ARG A 104 -10.92 38.90 -18.27
N GLU A 105 -11.84 39.65 -18.87
CA GLU A 105 -12.85 39.07 -19.75
C GLU A 105 -12.07 38.57 -20.97
N VAL A 106 -12.10 37.27 -21.25
CA VAL A 106 -11.57 36.68 -22.48
C VAL A 106 -12.59 35.67 -22.98
N GLU A 107 -13.21 36.06 -24.10
CA GLU A 107 -13.79 35.21 -25.15
C GLU A 107 -15.04 34.39 -24.80
N ALA A 108 -16.19 35.07 -24.85
CA ALA A 108 -17.31 34.58 -25.65
C ALA A 108 -17.56 35.63 -26.75
N GLU A 109 -17.76 35.16 -27.98
CA GLU A 109 -18.09 35.88 -29.22
C GLU A 109 -16.93 36.29 -30.15
N LEU A 110 -16.82 35.52 -31.24
CA LEU A 110 -16.63 35.89 -32.67
C LEU A 110 -16.51 34.52 -33.41
N THR A 111 -17.24 34.12 -34.44
CA THR A 111 -18.35 34.66 -35.24
C THR A 111 -18.70 33.57 -36.26
N GLU A 112 -19.96 33.60 -36.73
CA GLU A 112 -20.48 33.08 -38.02
C GLU A 112 -20.60 31.56 -38.25
#